data_AF-A0A959FSB0-F1
#
_entry.id   AF-A0A959FSB0-F1
#
_cell.length_a   1.000
_cell.length_b   1.000
_cell.length_c   1.000
_cell.angle_alpha   90.00
_cell.angle_beta   90.00
_cell.angle_gamma   90.00
#
_symmetry.space_group_name_H-M   'P 1'
#
loop_
_entity.id
_entity.type
_entity.pdbx_description
1 polymer ?
#
loop_
_entity_poly.entity_id
_entity_poly.type
_entity_poly.pdbx_seq_one_letter_code
_entity_poly.pdbx_strand_id
1 'polypeptide(L)'
;SAMGDDLGEGQSLTIPITIPVILAFYITIAAIQSPNSGLAVGASLFPLFSPIVMPARLPFDPPWWQVGLSVVLLAATAVALVWLSGRIYRTGILLYGKKVTLREMGKWLFMK
;
A
#
# COMPACT_ATOMS: atom_id res chain seq x y z
N SER A 1 -2.56 26.42 19.58
CA SER A 1 -2.03 25.06 19.80
C SER A 1 -1.99 24.34 18.45
N ALA A 2 -1.12 24.77 17.53
CA ALA A 2 -1.05 24.17 16.19
C ALA A 2 -0.44 22.75 16.26
N MET A 3 0.53 22.55 17.14
CA MET A 3 1.15 21.23 17.36
C MET A 3 0.24 20.18 18.01
N GLY A 4 -0.87 20.58 18.65
CA GLY A 4 -1.81 19.64 19.25
C GLY A 4 -2.73 18.98 18.22
N ASP A 5 -3.08 19.70 17.16
CA ASP A 5 -3.97 19.20 16.10
C ASP A 5 -3.22 18.28 15.12
N ASP A 6 -1.94 18.55 14.81
CA ASP A 6 -1.10 17.71 13.93
C ASP A 6 -0.98 16.26 14.40
N LEU A 7 -0.87 16.03 15.72
CA LEU A 7 -0.76 14.69 16.29
C LEU A 7 -2.07 13.89 16.15
N GLY A 8 -3.21 14.55 16.36
CA GLY A 8 -4.54 13.94 16.20
C GLY A 8 -4.90 13.69 14.73
N GLU A 9 -4.58 14.63 13.84
CA GLU A 9 -4.80 14.50 12.39
C GLU A 9 -3.88 13.41 11.81
N GLY A 10 -2.59 13.37 12.17
CA GLY A 10 -1.67 12.31 11.79
C GLY A 10 -2.10 10.92 12.26
N GLN A 11 -2.62 10.82 13.49
CA GLN A 11 -3.15 9.56 14.03
C GLN A 11 -4.42 9.09 13.32
N SER A 12 -5.28 10.02 12.88
CA SER A 12 -6.47 9.69 12.08
C SER A 12 -6.12 9.13 10.70
N LEU A 13 -4.98 9.55 10.13
CA LEU A 13 -4.44 9.02 8.87
C LEU A 13 -3.79 7.64 9.03
N THR A 14 -3.46 7.23 10.26
CA THR A 14 -2.90 5.89 10.55
C THR A 14 -3.94 4.79 10.42
N ILE A 15 -5.19 5.03 10.83
CA ILE A 15 -6.29 4.04 10.79
C ILE A 15 -6.51 3.44 9.38
N PRO A 16 -6.64 4.22 8.29
CA PRO A 16 -6.83 3.65 6.96
C PRO A 16 -5.60 2.88 6.45
N ILE A 17 -4.42 3.11 6.99
CA ILE A 17 -3.18 2.38 6.64
C ILE A 17 -3.12 1.05 7.37
N THR A 18 -3.54 0.98 8.63
CA THR A 18 -3.52 -0.26 9.42
C THR A 18 -4.60 -1.27 9.01
N ILE A 19 -5.75 -0.83 8.49
CA ILE A 19 -6.82 -1.74 8.02
C ILE A 19 -6.31 -2.76 7.00
N PRO A 20 -5.64 -2.37 5.89
CA PRO A 20 -5.04 -3.31 4.95
C PRO A 20 -4.02 -4.25 5.59
N VAL A 21 -3.20 -3.76 6.54
CA VAL A 21 -2.19 -4.59 7.21
C VAL A 21 -2.84 -5.72 8.01
N ILE A 22 -3.88 -5.39 8.78
CA ILE A 22 -4.66 -6.39 9.52
C ILE A 22 -5.26 -7.42 8.56
N LEU A 23 -5.85 -6.98 7.45
CA LEU A 23 -6.40 -7.88 6.43
C LEU A 23 -5.33 -8.83 5.87
N ALA A 24 -4.12 -8.33 5.61
CA ALA A 24 -3.00 -9.14 5.12
C ALA A 24 -2.65 -10.29 6.08
N PHE A 25 -2.63 -10.00 7.39
CA PHE A 25 -2.38 -11.02 8.42
C PHE A 25 -3.46 -12.10 8.44
N TYR A 26 -4.74 -11.74 8.31
CA TYR A 26 -5.83 -12.72 8.20
C TYR A 26 -5.69 -13.60 6.96
N ILE A 27 -5.31 -13.00 5.81
CA ILE A 27 -5.08 -13.74 4.58
C ILE A 27 -3.91 -14.70 4.72
N THR A 28 -2.84 -14.32 5.44
CA THR A 28 -1.71 -15.22 5.72
C THR A 28 -2.15 -16.48 6.46
N ILE A 29 -3.04 -16.37 7.45
CA ILE A 29 -3.58 -17.54 8.17
C ILE A 29 -4.30 -18.49 7.19
N ALA A 30 -5.13 -17.94 6.31
CA ALA A 30 -5.82 -18.71 5.27
C ALA A 30 -4.84 -19.30 4.23
N ALA A 31 -3.77 -18.57 3.89
CA ALA A 31 -2.75 -19.00 2.95
C ALA A 31 -1.90 -20.16 3.52
N ILE A 32 -1.68 -20.24 4.83
CA ILE A 32 -1.00 -21.38 5.44
C ILE A 32 -1.86 -22.64 5.35
N GLN A 33 -3.18 -22.52 5.53
CA GLN A 33 -4.11 -23.65 5.43
C GLN A 33 -4.35 -24.09 3.98
N SER A 34 -4.36 -23.15 3.04
CA SER A 34 -4.59 -23.42 1.61
C SER A 34 -3.69 -22.54 0.73
N PRO A 35 -2.40 -22.89 0.60
CA PRO A 35 -1.36 -22.06 -0.05
C PRO A 35 -1.58 -21.84 -1.55
N ASN A 36 -2.31 -22.74 -2.18
CA ASN A 36 -2.61 -22.74 -3.61
C ASN A 36 -4.03 -22.23 -3.93
N SER A 37 -4.75 -21.71 -2.93
CA SER A 37 -6.04 -21.08 -3.17
C SER A 37 -5.88 -19.80 -4.01
N GLY A 38 -6.88 -19.49 -4.84
CA GLY A 38 -6.86 -18.27 -5.66
C GLY A 38 -6.71 -16.99 -4.83
N LEU A 39 -7.21 -17.01 -3.58
CA LEU A 39 -7.06 -15.90 -2.64
C LEU A 39 -5.60 -15.76 -2.16
N ALA A 40 -4.95 -16.85 -1.75
CA ALA A 40 -3.55 -16.84 -1.34
C ALA A 40 -2.62 -16.39 -2.48
N VAL A 41 -2.86 -16.89 -3.70
CA VAL A 41 -2.12 -16.48 -4.90
C VAL A 41 -2.36 -14.99 -5.20
N GLY A 42 -3.62 -14.56 -5.29
CA GLY A 42 -3.95 -13.17 -5.60
C GLY A 42 -3.39 -12.17 -4.58
N ALA A 43 -3.54 -12.46 -3.29
CA ALA A 43 -3.01 -11.61 -2.23
C ALA A 43 -1.48 -11.58 -2.20
N SER A 44 -0.82 -12.69 -2.53
CA SER A 44 0.64 -12.71 -2.62
C SER A 44 1.21 -11.89 -3.80
N LEU A 45 0.40 -11.65 -4.84
CA LEU A 45 0.77 -10.80 -5.97
C LEU A 45 0.40 -9.33 -5.75
N PHE A 46 -0.60 -9.05 -4.90
CA PHE A 46 -1.01 -7.69 -4.61
C PHE A 46 0.10 -6.94 -3.84
N PRO A 47 0.63 -5.82 -4.35
CA PRO A 47 1.86 -5.20 -3.83
C PRO A 47 1.84 -4.88 -2.32
N LEU A 48 0.69 -4.49 -1.78
CA LEU A 48 0.53 -4.14 -0.37
C LEU A 48 0.49 -5.36 0.56
N PHE A 49 0.03 -6.50 0.05
CA PHE A 49 -0.13 -7.74 0.82
C PHE A 49 1.02 -8.73 0.58
N SER A 50 1.63 -8.66 -0.61
CA SER A 50 2.82 -9.39 -1.04
C SER A 50 3.91 -9.54 0.03
N PRO A 51 4.41 -8.47 0.69
CA PRO A 51 5.53 -8.59 1.63
C PRO A 51 5.18 -9.39 2.90
N ILE A 52 3.88 -9.61 3.18
CA ILE A 52 3.39 -10.35 4.34
C ILE A 52 2.97 -11.77 3.93
N VAL A 53 2.20 -11.90 2.86
CA VAL A 53 1.59 -13.18 2.44
C VAL A 53 2.59 -14.06 1.69
N MET A 54 3.47 -13.48 0.86
CA MET A 54 4.34 -14.28 -0.02
C MET A 54 5.45 -15.03 0.74
N PRO A 55 6.12 -14.43 1.76
CA PRO A 55 7.05 -15.17 2.62
C PRO A 55 6.39 -16.34 3.36
N ALA A 56 5.12 -16.19 3.76
CA ALA A 56 4.37 -17.27 4.40
C ALA A 56 4.03 -18.44 3.45
N ARG A 57 4.03 -18.17 2.14
CA ARG A 57 3.83 -19.20 1.10
C ARG A 57 5.14 -19.91 0.72
N LEU A 58 6.32 -19.30 0.93
CA LEU A 58 7.62 -19.88 0.54
C LEU A 58 7.87 -21.33 1.02
N PRO A 59 7.50 -21.73 2.25
CA PRO A 59 7.69 -23.12 2.71
C PRO A 59 6.85 -24.17 1.95
N PHE A 60 5.89 -23.73 1.13
CA PHE A 60 4.99 -24.58 0.35
C PHE A 60 5.37 -24.63 -1.13
N ASP A 61 6.61 -24.24 -1.48
CA ASP A 61 7.18 -24.28 -2.82
C ASP A 61 6.26 -23.68 -3.91
N PRO A 62 5.86 -22.39 -3.79
CA PRO A 62 5.08 -21.74 -4.81
C PRO A 62 5.90 -21.65 -6.11
N PRO A 63 5.25 -21.66 -7.29
CA PRO A 63 5.96 -21.54 -8.55
C PRO A 63 6.88 -20.30 -8.56
N TRP A 64 8.15 -20.47 -8.93
CA TRP A 64 9.15 -19.41 -8.90
C TRP A 64 8.75 -18.15 -9.68
N TRP A 65 7.96 -18.31 -10.74
CA TRP A 65 7.43 -17.16 -11.50
C TRP A 65 6.48 -16.30 -10.66
N GLN A 66 5.73 -16.87 -9.70
CA GLN A 66 4.87 -16.10 -8.79
C GLN A 66 5.72 -15.26 -7.84
N VAL A 67 6.83 -15.81 -7.35
CA VAL A 67 7.78 -15.11 -6.47
C VAL A 67 8.48 -13.98 -7.21
N GLY A 68 8.97 -14.24 -8.42
CA GLY A 68 9.57 -13.21 -9.26
C GLY A 68 8.57 -12.09 -9.59
N LEU A 69 7.35 -12.46 -10.00
CA LEU A 69 6.30 -11.52 -10.36
C LEU A 69 5.83 -10.71 -9.14
N SER A 70 5.72 -11.29 -7.95
CA SER A 70 5.36 -10.55 -6.73
C SER A 70 6.42 -9.50 -6.36
N VAL A 71 7.70 -9.82 -6.51
CA VAL A 71 8.81 -8.87 -6.24
C VAL A 71 8.82 -7.75 -7.27
N VAL A 72 8.66 -8.07 -8.55
CA VAL A 72 8.60 -7.06 -9.63
C VAL A 72 7.41 -6.14 -9.44
N LEU A 73 6.21 -6.68 -9.15
CA LEU A 73 5.03 -5.86 -8.88
C LEU A 73 5.20 -4.98 -7.64
N LEU A 74 5.80 -5.51 -6.58
CA LEU A 74 6.08 -4.75 -5.37
C LEU A 74 7.02 -3.58 -5.66
N ALA A 75 8.15 -3.84 -6.34
CA ALA A 75 9.11 -2.81 -6.70
C ALA A 75 8.51 -1.76 -7.65
N ALA A 76 7.80 -2.19 -8.69
CA ALA A 76 7.14 -1.29 -9.63
C ALA A 76 6.11 -0.39 -8.93
N THR A 77 5.33 -0.97 -8.02
CA THR A 77 4.32 -0.21 -7.25
C THR A 77 4.98 0.75 -6.26
N ALA A 78 6.06 0.34 -5.60
CA ALA A 78 6.83 1.23 -4.72
C ALA A 78 7.37 2.44 -5.50
N VAL A 79 7.99 2.22 -6.67
CA VAL A 79 8.47 3.30 -7.54
C VAL A 79 7.30 4.19 -8.01
N ALA A 80 6.18 3.60 -8.41
CA ALA A 80 5.01 4.35 -8.84
C ALA A 80 4.44 5.23 -7.71
N LEU A 81 4.36 4.72 -6.47
CA LEU A 81 3.90 5.47 -5.30
C LEU A 81 4.87 6.58 -4.91
N VAL A 82 6.18 6.34 -4.97
CA VAL A 82 7.20 7.38 -4.72
C VAL A 82 7.13 8.48 -5.77
N TRP A 83 7.01 8.11 -7.05
CA TRP A 83 6.84 9.06 -8.14
C TRP A 83 5.56 9.88 -7.98
N LEU A 84 4.46 9.23 -7.59
CA LEU A 84 3.17 9.87 -7.32
C LEU A 84 3.26 10.86 -6.15
N SER A 85 3.86 10.43 -5.04
CA SER A 85 4.10 11.24 -3.85
C SER A 85 4.93 12.47 -4.19
N GLY A 86 6.02 12.30 -4.95
CA GLY A 86 6.86 13.41 -5.42
C GLY A 86 6.11 14.39 -6.33
N ARG A 87 5.23 13.89 -7.20
CA ARG A 87 4.39 14.73 -8.07
C ARG A 87 3.39 15.56 -7.26
N ILE A 88 2.71 14.92 -6.29
CA ILE A 88 1.78 15.61 -5.38
C ILE A 88 2.52 16.66 -4.55
N TYR A 89 3.72 16.35 -4.05
CA TYR A 89 4.53 17.29 -3.27
C TYR A 89 4.93 18.52 -4.09
N ARG A 90 5.36 18.31 -5.34
CA ARG A 90 5.69 19.42 -6.27
C ARG A 90 4.50 20.33 -6.55
N THR A 91 3.29 19.79 -6.69
CA THR A 91 2.09 20.63 -6.89
C THR A 91 1.57 21.24 -5.59
N GLY A 92 1.70 20.51 -4.48
CA GLY A 92 1.18 20.88 -3.16
C GLY A 92 1.97 21.99 -2.46
N ILE A 93 3.27 22.14 -2.73
CA ILE A 93 4.12 23.17 -2.10
C ILE A 93 3.68 24.62 -2.41
N LEU A 94 2.87 24.83 -3.46
CA LEU A 94 2.31 26.13 -3.81
C LEU A 94 1.04 26.49 -3.02
N LEU A 95 0.46 25.55 -2.26
CA LEU A 95 -0.71 25.79 -1.43
C LEU A 95 -0.33 26.03 0.03
N TYR A 96 0.09 27.25 0.33
CA TYR A 96 0.25 27.69 1.72
C TYR A 96 -1.12 27.99 2.36
N GLY A 97 -1.44 27.31 3.46
CA GLY A 97 -2.53 27.67 4.37
C GLY A 97 -3.91 27.03 4.13
N LYS A 98 -4.08 26.16 3.13
CA LYS A 98 -5.36 25.47 2.87
C LYS A 98 -5.25 23.97 3.19
N LYS A 99 -6.18 23.43 3.98
CA LYS A 99 -6.27 21.98 4.25
C LYS A 99 -6.56 21.24 2.93
N VAL A 100 -5.53 20.67 2.33
CA VAL A 100 -5.61 19.94 1.06
C VAL A 100 -6.47 18.69 1.28
N THR A 101 -7.61 18.61 0.60
CA THR A 101 -8.52 17.47 0.70
C THR A 101 -8.15 16.39 -0.33
N LEU A 102 -8.42 15.10 -0.06
CA LEU A 102 -8.14 14.00 -1.00
C LEU A 102 -8.74 14.21 -2.41
N ARG A 103 -9.86 14.94 -2.51
CA ARG A 103 -10.48 15.34 -3.79
C ARG A 103 -9.64 16.35 -4.59
N GLU A 104 -8.95 17.27 -3.93
CA GLU A 104 -8.07 18.25 -4.58
C GLU A 104 -6.77 17.59 -5.05
N MET A 105 -6.21 16.67 -4.26
CA MET A 105 -5.04 15.87 -4.64
C MET A 105 -5.30 15.04 -5.90
N GLY A 106 -6.48 14.41 -6.00
CA GLY A 106 -6.88 13.66 -7.19
C GLY A 106 -6.97 14.55 -8.43
N LYS A 107 -7.47 15.79 -8.29
CA LYS A 107 -7.55 16.77 -9.39
C LYS A 107 -6.17 17.15 -9.94
N TRP A 108 -5.17 17.33 -9.08
CA TRP A 108 -3.79 17.65 -9.52
C TRP A 108 -3.07 16.49 -10.17
N LEU A 109 -3.52 15.27 -9.89
CA LEU A 109 -3.01 14.06 -10.50
C LEU A 109 -3.42 13.94 -11.99
N PHE A 110 -4.58 14.51 -12.35
CA PHE A 110 -5.15 14.45 -13.71
C PHE A 110 -5.11 15.78 -14.48
N MET A 111 -4.87 16.92 -13.82
CA MET A 111 -4.62 18.17 -14.52
C MET A 111 -3.16 18.21 -15.01
N LYS A 112 -3.01 18.37 -16.32
CA LYS A 112 -1.74 18.46 -17.03
C LYS A 112 -1.20 19.87 -17.00
#